data_AF-B6IFW2-F1
#
_entry.id   AF-B6IFW2-F1
#
_cell.length_a   1.000
_cell.length_b   1.000
_cell.length_c   1.000
_cell.angle_alpha   90.00
_cell.angle_beta   90.00
_cell.angle_gamma   90.00
#
_symmetry.space_group_name_H-M   'P 1'
#
loop_
_entity.id
_entity.type
_entity.pdbx_description
1 polymer ?
#
loop_
_entity_poly.entity_id
_entity_poly.type
_entity_poly.pdbx_seq_one_letter_code
_entity_poly.pdbx_strand_id
1 'polypeptide(L)'
;MSAQSNILIGIKTLIILIPLLLTIRFGVIHLYENSEECPKDERLEFDRCSLKLSAFGVNYRMWQSANFPAQDLQLISKLKLQCQEVPKCFENVPSHCKETPSAIESFPMWCRRIYFFSGPFSKCAGKINQISGSNECAENFLDSKFFEKSHEAKCQILANNKECIHESVAKTCAKVMADVLAQHINTEQTIIGC
;
A
#
# COMPACT_ATOMS: atom_id res chain seq x y z
N MET A 1 38.11 -32.81 -46.29
CA MET A 1 37.03 -33.20 -45.35
C MET A 1 35.76 -32.49 -45.81
N SER A 2 34.80 -33.27 -46.29
CA SER A 2 33.83 -32.85 -47.31
C SER A 2 32.62 -32.13 -46.72
N ALA A 3 32.08 -31.19 -47.51
CA ALA A 3 30.84 -30.45 -47.24
C ALA A 3 29.64 -31.34 -46.85
N GLN A 4 29.65 -32.62 -47.25
CA GLN A 4 28.65 -33.61 -46.87
C GLN A 4 28.62 -33.90 -45.36
N SER A 5 29.76 -33.87 -44.67
CA SER A 5 29.83 -34.10 -43.21
C SER A 5 29.16 -32.97 -42.44
N ASN A 6 29.36 -31.72 -42.87
CA ASN A 6 28.77 -30.54 -42.22
C ASN A 6 27.26 -30.43 -42.47
N ILE A 7 26.78 -30.84 -43.66
CA ILE A 7 25.35 -30.90 -43.97
C ILE A 7 24.64 -31.97 -43.13
N LEU A 8 25.27 -33.15 -42.96
CA LEU A 8 24.70 -34.24 -42.17
C LEU A 8 24.64 -33.90 -40.66
N ILE A 9 25.64 -33.20 -40.13
CA ILE A 9 25.63 -32.67 -38.76
C ILE A 9 24.54 -31.60 -38.62
N GLY A 10 24.41 -30.69 -39.59
CA GLY A 10 23.36 -29.67 -39.61
C GLY A 10 21.94 -30.27 -39.57
N ILE A 11 21.68 -31.30 -40.37
CA ILE A 11 20.39 -32.00 -40.40
C ILE A 11 20.11 -32.72 -39.07
N LYS A 12 21.10 -33.41 -38.49
CA LYS A 12 20.94 -34.09 -37.19
C LYS A 12 20.64 -33.11 -36.06
N THR A 13 21.32 -31.95 -36.05
CA THR A 13 21.07 -30.88 -35.09
C THR A 13 19.66 -30.31 -35.26
N LEU A 14 19.19 -30.11 -36.50
CA LEU A 14 17.84 -29.63 -36.78
C LEU A 14 16.74 -30.61 -36.33
N ILE A 15 16.96 -31.92 -36.54
CA ILE A 15 16.05 -32.99 -36.12
C ILE A 15 15.89 -33.04 -34.59
N ILE A 16 16.89 -32.61 -33.82
CA ILE A 16 16.82 -32.55 -32.35
C ILE A 16 16.23 -31.22 -31.87
N LEU A 17 16.60 -30.11 -32.52
CA LEU A 17 16.16 -28.77 -32.12
C LEU A 17 14.67 -28.54 -32.36
N ILE A 18 14.10 -29.05 -33.46
CA ILE A 18 12.69 -28.83 -33.78
C ILE A 18 11.77 -29.49 -32.72
N PRO A 19 11.92 -30.78 -32.36
CA PRO A 19 11.13 -31.39 -31.29
C PRO A 19 11.35 -30.70 -29.94
N LEU A 20 12.58 -30.29 -29.62
CA LEU A 20 12.89 -29.59 -28.37
C LEU A 20 12.18 -28.22 -28.29
N LEU A 21 12.17 -27.46 -29.38
CA LEU A 21 11.44 -26.18 -29.43
C LEU A 21 9.93 -26.39 -29.35
N LEU A 22 9.41 -27.47 -29.94
CA LEU A 22 8.00 -27.84 -29.83
C LEU A 22 7.63 -28.27 -28.41
N THR A 23 8.46 -29.03 -27.70
CA THR A 23 8.18 -29.39 -26.29
C THR A 23 8.29 -28.20 -25.36
N ILE A 24 9.25 -27.27 -25.59
CA ILE A 24 9.32 -26.01 -24.85
C ILE A 24 8.06 -25.18 -25.11
N ARG A 25 7.62 -25.03 -26.37
CA ARG A 25 6.37 -24.33 -26.69
C ARG A 25 5.15 -24.98 -26.06
N PHE A 26 5.05 -26.30 -26.12
CA PHE A 26 3.94 -27.05 -25.54
C PHE A 26 3.93 -26.91 -24.01
N GLY A 27 5.10 -26.96 -23.37
CA GLY A 27 5.27 -26.71 -21.94
C GLY A 27 4.91 -25.27 -21.55
N VAL A 28 5.32 -24.27 -22.32
CA VAL A 28 4.95 -22.86 -22.09
C VAL A 28 3.45 -22.64 -22.27
N ILE A 29 2.82 -23.24 -23.29
CA ILE A 29 1.37 -23.15 -23.51
C ILE A 29 0.60 -23.81 -22.37
N HIS A 30 0.99 -25.02 -21.94
CA HIS A 30 0.35 -25.68 -20.80
C HIS A 30 0.57 -24.95 -19.47
N LEU A 31 1.72 -24.31 -19.29
CA LEU A 31 1.96 -23.45 -18.12
C LEU A 31 1.12 -22.18 -18.17
N TYR A 32 0.82 -21.64 -19.36
CA TYR A 32 -0.08 -20.49 -19.54
C TYR A 32 -1.55 -20.87 -19.40
N GLU A 33 -1.97 -22.04 -19.91
CA GLU A 33 -3.33 -22.58 -19.72
C GLU A 33 -3.59 -22.97 -18.26
N ASN A 34 -2.55 -23.29 -17.48
CA ASN A 34 -2.64 -23.53 -16.05
C ASN A 34 -2.54 -22.24 -15.21
N SER A 35 -2.39 -21.06 -15.82
CA SER A 35 -2.70 -19.82 -15.10
C SER A 35 -4.22 -19.73 -15.09
N GLU A 36 -4.84 -20.00 -13.93
CA GLU A 36 -6.28 -19.82 -13.74
C GLU A 36 -6.63 -18.37 -14.06
N GLU A 37 -7.09 -18.12 -15.29
CA GLU A 37 -7.55 -16.82 -15.73
C GLU A 37 -8.75 -16.45 -14.85
N CYS A 38 -8.61 -15.38 -14.06
CA CYS A 38 -9.68 -14.93 -13.18
C CYS A 38 -10.99 -14.75 -13.97
N PRO A 39 -12.07 -15.49 -13.62
CA PRO A 39 -13.35 -15.40 -14.31
C PRO A 39 -13.83 -13.94 -14.40
N LYS A 40 -14.47 -13.57 -15.51
CA LYS A 40 -14.89 -12.18 -15.77
C LYS A 40 -15.69 -11.57 -14.63
N ASP A 41 -16.60 -12.34 -14.03
CA ASP A 41 -17.46 -11.87 -12.93
C ASP A 41 -16.64 -11.60 -11.66
N GLU A 42 -15.67 -12.44 -11.34
CA GLU A 42 -14.78 -12.29 -10.19
C GLU A 42 -13.79 -11.12 -10.40
N ARG A 43 -13.36 -10.91 -11.64
CA ARG A 43 -12.57 -9.73 -12.01
C ARG A 43 -13.37 -8.44 -11.87
N LEU A 44 -14.65 -8.44 -12.23
CA LEU A 44 -15.55 -7.31 -12.02
C LEU A 44 -15.74 -6.99 -10.52
N GLU A 45 -15.76 -8.00 -9.65
CA GLU A 45 -15.80 -7.79 -8.20
C GLU A 45 -14.51 -7.16 -7.67
N PHE A 46 -13.35 -7.66 -8.11
CA PHE A 46 -12.06 -7.05 -7.79
C PHE A 46 -12.00 -5.58 -8.24
N ASP A 47 -12.39 -5.28 -9.47
CA ASP A 47 -12.41 -3.91 -10.02
C ASP A 47 -13.33 -3.00 -9.21
N ARG A 48 -14.51 -3.51 -8.81
CA ARG A 48 -15.45 -2.78 -7.95
C ARG A 48 -14.83 -2.46 -6.57
N CYS A 49 -14.12 -3.41 -5.97
CA CYS A 49 -13.45 -3.19 -4.69
C CYS A 49 -12.27 -2.21 -4.82
N SER A 50 -11.52 -2.30 -5.91
CA SER A 50 -10.45 -1.36 -6.26
C SER A 50 -10.97 0.07 -6.44
N LEU A 51 -12.16 0.25 -7.05
CA LEU A 51 -12.82 1.56 -7.12
C LEU A 51 -13.18 2.11 -5.73
N LYS A 52 -13.66 1.26 -4.80
CA LYS A 52 -13.94 1.68 -3.42
C LYS A 52 -12.66 2.13 -2.69
N LEU A 53 -11.56 1.38 -2.86
CA LEU A 53 -10.25 1.73 -2.31
C LEU A 53 -9.73 3.05 -2.89
N SER A 54 -9.86 3.26 -4.20
CA SER A 54 -9.49 4.52 -4.85
C SER A 54 -10.31 5.70 -4.33
N ALA A 55 -11.63 5.54 -4.20
CA ALA A 55 -12.52 6.56 -3.65
C ALA A 55 -12.18 6.90 -2.19
N PHE A 56 -11.82 5.91 -1.37
CA PHE A 56 -11.27 6.14 -0.04
C PHE A 56 -9.99 6.98 -0.10
N GLY A 57 -9.05 6.61 -0.98
CA GLY A 57 -7.79 7.33 -1.15
C GLY A 57 -7.99 8.81 -1.49
N VAL A 58 -8.95 9.13 -2.36
CA VAL A 58 -9.34 10.51 -2.70
C VAL A 58 -9.92 11.24 -1.49
N ASN A 59 -10.89 10.65 -0.79
CA ASN A 59 -11.50 11.28 0.39
C ASN A 59 -10.47 11.56 1.50
N TYR A 60 -9.56 10.61 1.74
CA TYR A 60 -8.52 10.75 2.76
C TYR A 60 -7.52 11.86 2.39
N ARG A 61 -7.03 11.88 1.14
CA ARG A 61 -6.13 12.93 0.67
C ARG A 61 -6.79 14.32 0.71
N MET A 62 -8.07 14.40 0.38
CA MET A 62 -8.84 15.64 0.55
C MET A 62 -8.87 16.09 2.02
N TRP A 63 -9.18 15.18 2.94
CA TRP A 63 -9.18 15.46 4.38
C TRP A 63 -7.81 15.90 4.90
N GLN A 64 -6.73 15.23 4.46
CA GLN A 64 -5.35 15.62 4.79
C GLN A 64 -5.00 16.99 4.21
N SER A 65 -5.33 17.26 2.95
CA SER A 65 -5.01 18.54 2.29
C SER A 65 -5.69 19.73 2.99
N ALA A 66 -6.87 19.50 3.58
CA ALA A 66 -7.55 20.45 4.44
C ALA A 66 -6.96 20.52 5.88
N ASN A 67 -5.83 19.87 6.12
CA ASN A 67 -5.13 19.79 7.41
C ASN A 67 -5.91 19.06 8.50
N PHE A 68 -6.53 17.92 8.14
CA PHE A 68 -7.24 17.04 9.06
C PHE A 68 -8.27 17.77 9.96
N PRO A 69 -9.24 18.51 9.39
CA PRO A 69 -10.23 19.23 10.17
C PRO A 69 -11.05 18.25 11.00
N ALA A 70 -10.90 18.28 12.33
CA ALA A 70 -11.61 17.40 13.25
C ALA A 70 -13.12 17.70 13.31
N GLN A 71 -13.52 18.90 12.87
CA GLN A 71 -14.91 19.35 12.79
C GLN A 71 -15.66 18.86 11.55
N ASP A 72 -14.98 18.28 10.56
CA ASP A 72 -15.64 17.71 9.38
C ASP A 72 -16.22 16.32 9.70
N LEU A 73 -17.24 16.31 10.56
CA LEU A 73 -17.87 15.09 11.06
C LEU A 73 -18.46 14.24 9.94
N GLN A 74 -18.92 14.87 8.85
CA GLN A 74 -19.49 14.17 7.71
C GLN A 74 -18.42 13.36 6.96
N LEU A 75 -17.30 13.99 6.60
CA LEU A 75 -16.20 13.31 5.91
C LEU A 75 -15.54 12.27 6.81
N ILE A 76 -15.34 12.57 8.09
CA ILE A 76 -14.78 11.63 9.07
C ILE A 76 -15.67 10.39 9.19
N SER A 77 -17.00 10.58 9.28
CA SER A 77 -17.93 9.45 9.35
C SER A 77 -17.92 8.61 8.08
N LYS A 78 -17.86 9.26 6.91
CA LYS A 78 -17.70 8.59 5.61
C LYS A 78 -16.41 7.76 5.56
N LEU A 79 -15.28 8.34 5.97
CA LEU A 79 -13.99 7.65 6.00
C LEU A 79 -13.99 6.46 6.97
N LYS A 80 -14.59 6.61 8.16
CA LYS A 80 -14.73 5.52 9.13
C LYS A 80 -15.60 4.37 8.59
N LEU A 81 -16.67 4.70 7.87
CA LEU A 81 -17.50 3.70 7.19
C LEU A 81 -16.70 2.97 6.11
N GLN A 82 -15.96 3.71 5.27
CA GLN A 82 -15.08 3.12 4.25
C GLN A 82 -14.02 2.19 4.86
N CYS A 83 -13.48 2.52 6.03
CA CYS A 83 -12.57 1.65 6.78
C CYS A 83 -13.17 0.30 7.20
N GLN A 84 -14.50 0.21 7.32
CA GLN A 84 -15.21 -1.04 7.59
C GLN A 84 -15.62 -1.77 6.31
N GLU A 85 -15.96 -1.03 5.25
CA GLU A 85 -16.52 -1.60 4.01
C GLU A 85 -15.46 -2.09 3.02
N VAL A 86 -14.34 -1.40 2.90
CA VAL A 86 -13.29 -1.76 1.92
C VAL A 86 -12.69 -3.13 2.22
N PRO A 87 -12.27 -3.48 3.46
CA PRO A 87 -11.73 -4.81 3.74
C PRO A 87 -12.75 -5.92 3.43
N LYS A 88 -14.01 -5.73 3.85
CA LYS A 88 -15.12 -6.66 3.57
C LYS A 88 -15.38 -6.85 2.08
N CYS A 89 -15.08 -5.84 1.26
CA CYS A 89 -15.17 -5.99 -0.19
C CYS A 89 -14.17 -7.03 -0.70
N PHE A 90 -12.92 -6.93 -0.26
CA PHE A 90 -11.83 -7.82 -0.68
C PHE A 90 -11.84 -9.19 0.01
N GLU A 91 -12.58 -9.37 1.10
CA GLU A 91 -12.84 -10.68 1.70
C GLU A 91 -13.58 -11.62 0.73
N ASN A 92 -14.49 -11.07 -0.08
CA ASN A 92 -15.30 -11.85 -1.02
C ASN A 92 -14.58 -12.10 -2.37
N VAL A 93 -13.49 -11.39 -2.65
CA VAL A 93 -12.73 -11.59 -3.89
C VAL A 93 -11.97 -12.93 -3.81
N PRO A 94 -12.09 -13.81 -4.82
CA PRO A 94 -11.37 -15.09 -4.86
C PRO A 94 -9.86 -14.89 -4.86
N SER A 95 -9.13 -15.72 -4.10
CA SER A 95 -7.68 -15.54 -3.89
C SER A 95 -6.85 -15.59 -5.16
N HIS A 96 -7.26 -16.36 -6.17
CA HIS A 96 -6.58 -16.45 -7.47
C HIS A 96 -6.78 -15.18 -8.33
N CYS A 97 -7.80 -14.38 -8.02
CA CYS A 97 -8.06 -13.06 -8.63
C CYS A 97 -7.41 -11.90 -7.86
N LYS A 98 -6.80 -12.15 -6.70
CA LYS A 98 -6.19 -11.09 -5.88
C LYS A 98 -4.83 -10.69 -6.45
N GLU A 99 -4.83 -9.73 -7.36
CA GLU A 99 -3.68 -8.84 -7.48
C GLU A 99 -3.71 -7.93 -6.26
N THR A 100 -2.91 -8.19 -5.23
CA THR A 100 -2.87 -7.35 -4.03
C THR A 100 -2.48 -5.92 -4.44
N PRO A 101 -3.39 -4.93 -4.43
CA PRO A 101 -2.98 -3.57 -4.73
C PRO A 101 -2.04 -3.15 -3.61
N SER A 102 -0.86 -2.59 -3.89
CA SER A 102 0.08 -2.14 -2.84
C SER A 102 -0.58 -1.19 -1.82
N ALA A 103 -1.60 -0.45 -2.24
CA ALA A 103 -2.42 0.40 -1.38
C ALA A 103 -3.22 -0.37 -0.31
N ILE A 104 -3.59 -1.63 -0.54
CA ILE A 104 -4.37 -2.44 0.41
C ILE A 104 -3.53 -2.83 1.63
N GLU A 105 -2.23 -3.06 1.46
CA GLU A 105 -1.32 -3.37 2.57
C GLU A 105 -1.23 -2.21 3.56
N SER A 106 -1.31 -0.99 3.04
CA SER A 106 -1.27 0.23 3.84
C SER A 106 -2.65 0.68 4.34
N PHE A 107 -3.73 0.10 3.85
CA PHE A 107 -5.10 0.50 4.17
C PHE A 107 -5.41 0.47 5.68
N PRO A 108 -5.02 -0.57 6.45
CA PRO A 108 -5.25 -0.60 7.90
C PRO A 108 -4.61 0.59 8.63
N MET A 109 -3.46 1.06 8.14
CA MET A 109 -2.75 2.18 8.74
C MET A 109 -3.46 3.52 8.48
N TRP A 110 -3.96 3.74 7.26
CA TRP A 110 -4.77 4.92 6.95
C TRP A 110 -6.00 4.99 7.86
N CYS A 111 -6.65 3.85 8.06
CA CYS A 111 -7.79 3.74 8.96
C CYS A 111 -7.43 4.08 10.40
N ARG A 112 -6.32 3.57 10.94
CA ARG A 112 -5.87 3.95 12.29
C ARG A 112 -5.63 5.45 12.42
N ARG A 113 -5.03 6.09 11.42
CA ARG A 113 -4.83 7.54 11.44
C ARG A 113 -6.13 8.33 11.43
N ILE A 114 -7.15 7.86 10.72
CA ILE A 114 -8.49 8.47 10.80
C ILE A 114 -9.01 8.48 12.24
N TYR A 115 -8.93 7.35 12.95
CA TYR A 115 -9.35 7.29 14.36
C TYR A 115 -8.46 8.14 15.29
N PHE A 116 -7.16 8.18 15.02
CA PHE A 116 -6.22 8.97 15.80
C PHE A 116 -6.49 10.49 15.68
N PHE A 117 -6.51 11.01 14.46
CA PHE A 117 -6.73 12.43 14.18
C PHE A 117 -8.16 12.90 14.44
N SER A 118 -9.15 12.01 14.41
CA SER A 118 -10.53 12.34 14.83
C SER A 118 -10.83 12.05 16.31
N GLY A 119 -9.85 11.55 17.07
CA GLY A 119 -10.03 11.09 18.44
C GLY A 119 -8.99 11.69 19.38
N PRO A 120 -8.08 10.88 19.97
CA PRO A 120 -7.12 11.34 20.98
C PRO A 120 -6.27 12.55 20.57
N PHE A 121 -5.97 12.69 19.27
CA PHE A 121 -5.13 13.77 18.75
C PHE A 121 -5.93 14.91 18.08
N SER A 122 -7.26 14.84 18.10
CA SER A 122 -8.15 15.79 17.37
C SER A 122 -7.89 17.26 17.68
N LYS A 123 -7.53 17.59 18.92
CA LYS A 123 -7.20 18.97 19.32
C LYS A 123 -5.95 19.53 18.65
N CYS A 124 -5.08 18.66 18.14
CA CYS A 124 -3.83 19.02 17.45
C CYS A 124 -3.87 18.70 15.94
N ALA A 125 -4.83 17.89 15.47
CA ALA A 125 -4.97 17.50 14.07
C ALA A 125 -5.03 18.70 13.10
N GLY A 126 -5.76 19.76 13.46
CA GLY A 126 -5.85 21.01 12.68
C GLY A 126 -4.55 21.82 12.56
N LYS A 127 -3.43 21.34 13.09
CA LYS A 127 -2.11 22.01 13.07
C LYS A 127 -1.01 21.16 12.43
N ILE A 128 -1.35 20.03 11.80
CA ILE A 128 -0.36 19.12 11.19
C ILE A 128 0.52 19.83 10.18
N ASN A 129 -0.02 20.67 9.29
CA ASN A 129 0.77 21.44 8.33
C ASN A 129 1.75 22.42 9.00
N GLN A 130 1.43 22.95 10.19
CA GLN A 130 2.35 23.79 10.95
C GLN A 130 3.49 22.95 11.53
N ILE A 131 3.17 21.76 12.04
CA ILE A 131 4.15 20.81 12.56
C ILE A 131 5.08 20.35 11.43
N SER A 132 4.53 19.80 10.35
CA SER A 132 5.27 19.30 9.18
C SER A 132 6.02 20.39 8.45
N GLY A 133 5.42 21.56 8.24
CA GLY A 133 6.08 22.68 7.55
C GLY A 133 7.22 23.32 8.35
N SER A 134 7.27 23.08 9.66
CA SER A 134 8.37 23.55 10.52
C SER A 134 9.53 22.56 10.63
N ASN A 135 9.34 21.30 10.20
CA ASN A 135 10.30 20.24 10.43
C ASN A 135 10.15 19.07 9.45
N GLU A 136 11.17 18.83 8.62
CA GLU A 136 11.24 17.76 7.63
C GLU A 136 11.05 16.35 8.27
N CYS A 137 11.51 16.16 9.52
CA CYS A 137 11.33 14.89 10.20
C CYS A 137 9.85 14.56 10.46
N ALA A 138 9.04 15.60 10.73
CA ALA A 138 7.63 15.48 11.03
C ALA A 138 6.78 15.38 9.75
N GLU A 139 7.19 16.05 8.68
CA GLU A 139 6.62 15.84 7.34
C GLU A 139 6.74 14.37 6.91
N ASN A 140 7.93 13.78 7.05
CA ASN A 140 8.19 12.41 6.62
C ASN A 140 7.27 11.37 7.27
N PHE A 141 6.79 11.62 8.48
CA PHE A 141 5.85 10.75 9.18
C PHE A 141 4.38 11.16 8.97
N LEU A 142 4.04 12.44 9.13
CA LEU A 142 2.64 12.89 9.18
C LEU A 142 1.97 12.96 7.80
N ASP A 143 2.75 13.01 6.70
CA ASP A 143 2.20 12.98 5.34
C ASP A 143 1.61 11.59 4.99
N SER A 144 0.50 11.56 4.23
CA SER A 144 -0.05 10.36 3.56
C SER A 144 0.99 9.48 2.88
N LYS A 145 1.99 10.09 2.24
CA LYS A 145 3.03 9.42 1.46
C LYS A 145 3.92 8.56 2.33
N PHE A 146 3.93 8.75 3.64
CA PHE A 146 4.57 7.82 4.57
C PHE A 146 4.15 6.37 4.30
N PHE A 147 2.88 6.16 3.96
CA PHE A 147 2.35 4.83 3.69
C PHE A 147 2.74 4.26 2.32
N GLU A 148 3.09 5.12 1.38
CA GLU A 148 3.53 4.73 0.03
C GLU A 148 5.01 4.34 0.01
N LYS A 149 5.76 4.61 1.10
CA LYS A 149 7.17 4.23 1.23
C LYS A 149 7.36 2.72 1.42
N SER A 150 8.56 2.24 1.10
CA SER A 150 8.95 0.85 1.38
C SER A 150 8.93 0.55 2.88
N HIS A 151 8.85 -0.74 3.24
CA HIS A 151 8.91 -1.19 4.63
C HIS A 151 10.16 -0.66 5.36
N GLU A 152 11.34 -0.82 4.75
CA GLU A 152 12.60 -0.33 5.30
C GLU A 152 12.59 1.19 5.56
N ALA A 153 12.09 1.97 4.58
CA ALA A 153 11.99 3.41 4.73
C ALA A 153 11.01 3.83 5.84
N LYS A 154 9.90 3.10 6.02
CA LYS A 154 8.98 3.32 7.16
C LYS A 154 9.69 3.08 8.49
N CYS A 155 10.42 1.98 8.63
CA CYS A 155 11.13 1.66 9.86
C CYS A 155 12.22 2.69 10.18
N GLN A 156 12.97 3.15 9.19
CA GLN A 156 13.97 4.20 9.38
C GLN A 156 13.35 5.52 9.85
N ILE A 157 12.26 5.96 9.24
CA ILE A 157 11.54 7.17 9.66
C ILE A 157 11.03 7.02 11.10
N LEU A 158 10.41 5.89 11.42
CA LEU A 158 9.88 5.63 12.76
C LEU A 158 10.96 5.54 13.83
N ALA A 159 12.16 5.06 13.51
CA ALA A 159 13.28 4.98 14.44
C ALA A 159 13.95 6.35 14.64
N ASN A 160 14.23 7.06 13.55
CA ASN A 160 15.11 8.23 13.58
C ASN A 160 14.36 9.53 13.91
N ASN A 161 13.06 9.62 13.63
CA ASN A 161 12.35 10.89 13.70
C ASN A 161 11.53 11.06 14.98
N LYS A 162 11.49 10.08 15.90
CA LYS A 162 10.59 10.13 17.08
C LYS A 162 10.77 11.37 17.93
N GLU A 163 12.01 11.66 18.32
CA GLU A 163 12.35 12.76 19.21
C GLU A 163 12.00 14.09 18.55
N CYS A 164 12.42 14.25 17.30
CA CYS A 164 12.15 15.42 16.49
C CYS A 164 10.64 15.67 16.24
N ILE A 165 9.86 14.60 16.01
CA ILE A 165 8.40 14.67 15.91
C ILE A 165 7.80 15.09 17.25
N HIS A 166 8.24 14.48 18.35
CA HIS A 166 7.77 14.79 19.70
C HIS A 166 7.98 16.27 20.04
N GLU A 167 9.17 16.81 19.81
CA GLU A 167 9.50 18.21 20.03
C GLU A 167 8.62 19.15 19.18
N SER A 168 8.44 18.82 17.90
CA SER A 168 7.65 19.63 16.96
C SER A 168 6.17 19.71 17.38
N VAL A 169 5.61 18.59 17.85
CA VAL A 169 4.24 18.55 18.39
C VAL A 169 4.14 19.23 19.74
N ALA A 170 5.12 19.04 20.63
CA ALA A 170 5.13 19.67 21.94
C ALA A 170 5.14 21.20 21.83
N LYS A 171 5.92 21.74 20.88
CA LYS A 171 6.01 23.17 20.56
C LYS A 171 4.72 23.73 19.96
N THR A 172 4.09 23.00 19.04
CA THR A 172 2.94 23.52 18.26
C THR A 172 1.60 23.32 18.95
N CYS A 173 1.49 22.26 19.75
CA CYS A 173 0.26 21.85 20.41
C CYS A 173 0.42 21.88 21.93
N ALA A 174 1.02 20.84 22.50
CA ALA A 174 1.32 20.70 23.91
C ALA A 174 2.09 19.39 24.15
N LYS A 175 2.83 19.31 25.27
CA LYS A 175 3.54 18.08 25.68
C LYS A 175 2.61 16.87 25.73
N VAL A 176 1.40 17.01 26.28
CA VAL A 176 0.42 15.91 26.34
C VAL A 176 0.05 15.36 24.96
N MET A 177 -0.01 16.21 23.92
CA MET A 177 -0.29 15.74 22.56
C MET A 177 0.93 15.05 21.95
N ALA A 178 2.13 15.52 22.27
CA ALA A 178 3.37 14.86 21.86
C ALA A 178 3.48 13.45 22.47
N ASP A 179 3.10 13.29 23.75
CA ASP A 179 3.08 11.99 24.43
C ASP A 179 2.03 11.04 23.81
N VAL A 180 0.84 11.56 23.48
CA VAL A 180 -0.20 10.81 22.74
C VAL A 180 0.32 10.34 21.38
N LEU A 181 1.05 11.20 20.66
CA LEU A 181 1.64 10.84 19.37
C LEU A 181 2.76 9.81 19.51
N ALA A 182 3.61 9.92 20.53
CA ALA A 182 4.67 8.94 20.78
C ALA A 182 4.10 7.53 21.03
N GLN A 183 3.00 7.42 21.79
CA GLN A 183 2.30 6.15 21.98
C GLN A 183 1.73 5.61 20.66
N HIS A 184 1.19 6.48 19.81
CA HIS A 184 0.70 6.10 18.50
C HIS A 184 1.83 5.61 17.58
N ILE A 185 2.96 6.31 17.53
CA ILE A 185 4.15 5.91 16.75
C ILE A 185 4.67 4.55 17.20
N ASN A 186 4.77 4.29 18.52
CA ASN A 186 5.18 2.99 19.04
C ASN A 186 4.20 1.88 18.60
N THR A 187 2.90 2.16 18.59
CA THR A 187 1.89 1.22 18.11
C THR A 187 2.07 0.96 16.61
N GLU A 188 2.26 2.02 15.80
CA GLU A 188 2.51 1.91 14.36
C GLU A 188 3.77 1.07 14.07
N GLN A 189 4.86 1.25 14.83
CA GLN A 189 6.07 0.43 14.70
C GLN A 189 5.79 -1.06 14.91
N THR A 190 5.13 -1.42 16.02
CA THR A 190 4.79 -2.82 16.30
C THR A 190 3.95 -3.46 15.21
N ILE A 191 3.03 -2.70 14.61
CA ILE A 191 2.18 -3.18 13.50
C ILE A 191 2.98 -3.38 12.21
N ILE A 192 3.88 -2.45 11.91
CA ILE A 192 4.70 -2.52 10.70
C ILE A 192 5.77 -3.62 10.84
N GLY A 193 6.10 -4.04 12.07
CA GLY A 193 7.20 -4.97 12.31
C GLY A 193 8.56 -4.29 12.22
N CYS A 194 8.60 -3.03 12.68
CA CYS A 194 9.80 -2.37 13.15
C CYS A 194 9.87 -2.56 14.69
#